data_AF-A0A538PJX2-F1
#
_entry.id   AF-A0A538PJX2-F1
#
_cell.length_a   1.000
_cell.length_b   1.000
_cell.length_c   1.000
_cell.angle_alpha   90.00
_cell.angle_beta   90.00
_cell.angle_gamma   90.00
#
_symmetry.space_group_name_H-M   'P 1'
#
loop_
_entity.id
_entity.type
_entity.pdbx_description
1 polymer ?
#
loop_
_entity_poly.entity_id
_entity_poly.type
_entity_poly.pdbx_seq_one_letter_code
_entity_poly.pdbx_strand_id
1 'polypeptide(L)'
;MNMWKVSMVCWISVLFLGCGEPPATSTQVDTRVHLYLTDFPVDDAEVTRVLVTFTHIDVYADATQNWITVVDYGSAGRQFDLLTLQGGHAEELGAFDLEPGSYSQIRLHMTPDHVIEVNDGTGVHQFPLKIPSGDETGIKLVGGFTVSGDGPTMLTLDFDARKSIHRNRGQGYMLKPTIKIVEVVTSEFAAKEIHAVQGGEVHLLGKAELRIPPGALAVDTMIEIRKLVLGAPYTQKTGLLSGSVIQLEPSGLVFLTPAQLSVFYDPAQIPAGLRRRI
;
A
#
# COMPACT_ATOMS: atom_id res chain seq x y z
N MET A 1 -85.42 37.40 16.10
CA MET A 1 -85.30 36.04 16.67
C MET A 1 -84.67 35.15 15.62
N ASN A 2 -83.55 34.52 16.00
CA ASN A 2 -82.90 33.36 15.38
C ASN A 2 -82.01 33.65 14.15
N MET A 3 -80.82 34.15 14.49
CA MET A 3 -79.62 34.22 13.66
C MET A 3 -79.03 32.81 13.46
N TRP A 4 -78.82 32.43 12.20
CA TRP A 4 -78.30 31.14 11.76
C TRP A 4 -76.80 31.06 12.07
N LYS A 5 -76.41 30.19 13.00
CA LYS A 5 -74.99 29.86 13.24
C LYS A 5 -74.57 28.77 12.27
N VAL A 6 -73.79 29.12 11.26
CA VAL A 6 -73.03 28.15 10.44
C VAL A 6 -71.66 27.99 11.11
N SER A 7 -71.46 26.90 11.83
CA SER A 7 -70.15 26.53 12.36
C SER A 7 -69.36 25.79 11.28
N MET A 8 -68.37 26.48 10.71
CA MET A 8 -67.36 25.91 9.82
C MET A 8 -66.32 25.17 10.67
N VAL A 9 -66.35 23.84 10.66
CA VAL A 9 -65.33 23.01 11.31
C VAL A 9 -64.13 22.91 10.36
N CYS A 10 -63.09 23.69 10.64
CA CYS A 10 -61.80 23.59 9.98
C CYS A 10 -61.08 22.34 10.50
N TRP A 11 -61.08 21.26 9.71
CA TRP A 11 -60.24 20.09 9.96
C TRP A 11 -58.77 20.47 9.71
N ILE A 12 -58.05 20.77 10.78
CA ILE A 12 -56.58 20.87 10.75
C ILE A 12 -56.04 19.44 10.75
N SER A 13 -55.66 18.97 9.57
CA SER A 13 -54.82 17.77 9.43
C SER A 13 -53.43 18.11 9.95
N VAL A 14 -53.13 17.69 11.18
CA VAL A 14 -51.76 17.68 11.72
C VAL A 14 -50.99 16.60 10.98
N LEU A 15 -50.18 17.00 10.00
CA LEU A 15 -49.17 16.14 9.40
C LEU A 15 -48.11 15.90 10.46
N PHE A 16 -48.10 14.69 11.03
CA PHE A 16 -46.95 14.21 11.79
C PHE A 16 -45.75 14.17 10.84
N LEU A 17 -44.82 15.13 11.00
CA LEU A 17 -43.46 15.00 10.52
C LEU A 17 -42.90 13.73 11.16
N GLY A 18 -42.81 12.67 10.36
CA GLY A 18 -42.11 11.45 10.73
C GLY A 18 -40.71 11.84 11.19
N CYS A 19 -40.38 11.44 12.42
CA CYS A 19 -39.01 11.47 12.91
C CYS A 19 -38.23 10.52 12.01
N GLY A 20 -37.55 11.06 10.99
CA GLY A 20 -36.63 10.28 10.19
C GLY A 20 -35.58 9.72 11.13
N GLU A 21 -35.48 8.39 11.20
CA GLU A 21 -34.34 7.75 11.82
C GLU A 21 -33.08 8.37 11.22
N PRO A 22 -32.12 8.84 12.05
CA PRO A 22 -30.83 9.24 11.51
C PRO A 22 -30.30 8.05 10.70
N PRO A 23 -29.77 8.27 9.48
CA PRO A 23 -29.20 7.19 8.71
C PRO A 23 -28.20 6.47 9.61
N ALA A 24 -28.39 5.15 9.77
CA ALA A 24 -27.42 4.33 10.45
C ALA A 24 -26.08 4.57 9.76
N THR A 25 -25.16 5.23 10.46
CA THR A 25 -23.78 5.32 10.02
C THR A 25 -23.27 3.89 10.08
N SER A 26 -23.38 3.15 8.97
CA SER A 26 -22.58 1.97 8.79
C SER A 26 -21.15 2.46 8.87
N THR A 27 -20.48 2.24 10.01
CA THR A 27 -19.03 2.21 10.05
C THR A 27 -18.63 1.19 9.00
N GLN A 28 -18.27 1.67 7.82
CA GLN A 28 -17.79 0.83 6.74
C GLN A 28 -16.48 0.24 7.26
N VAL A 29 -16.55 -1.00 7.75
CA VAL A 29 -15.35 -1.72 8.20
C VAL A 29 -14.57 -2.04 6.93
N ASP A 30 -13.53 -1.27 6.67
CA ASP A 30 -12.63 -1.54 5.56
C ASP A 30 -11.53 -2.47 6.06
N THR A 31 -11.64 -3.74 5.64
CA THR A 31 -10.75 -4.86 6.01
C THR A 31 -9.65 -5.09 4.99
N ARG A 32 -9.57 -4.24 3.95
CA ARG A 32 -8.69 -4.47 2.82
C ARG A 32 -7.24 -4.27 3.23
N VAL A 33 -6.41 -5.26 2.96
CA VAL A 33 -4.96 -5.20 3.14
C VAL A 33 -4.29 -5.24 1.79
N HIS A 34 -3.42 -4.28 1.51
CA HIS A 34 -2.56 -4.27 0.33
C HIS A 34 -1.13 -4.58 0.76
N LEU A 35 -0.50 -5.54 0.09
CA LEU A 35 0.87 -5.95 0.37
C LEU A 35 1.76 -5.63 -0.82
N TYR A 36 2.83 -4.88 -0.58
CA TYR A 36 3.79 -4.45 -1.59
C TYR A 36 5.19 -4.96 -1.29
N LEU A 37 6.04 -5.02 -2.31
CA LEU A 37 7.47 -5.31 -2.23
C LEU A 37 8.25 -4.11 -2.75
N THR A 38 9.29 -3.71 -2.02
CA THR A 38 10.28 -2.70 -2.42
C THR A 38 11.69 -3.16 -2.05
N ASP A 39 12.72 -2.55 -2.62
CA ASP A 39 14.12 -2.82 -2.28
C ASP A 39 14.84 -1.55 -1.84
N PHE A 40 15.63 -1.68 -0.79
CA PHE A 40 16.58 -0.64 -0.41
C PHE A 40 17.66 -0.52 -1.51
N PRO A 41 18.24 0.68 -1.75
CA PRO A 41 19.37 0.90 -2.64
C PRO A 41 20.29 -0.32 -2.86
N VAL A 42 20.91 -0.61 -4.00
CA VAL A 42 22.11 -1.49 -4.01
C VAL A 42 23.30 -0.69 -4.51
N ASP A 43 24.41 -0.68 -3.74
CA ASP A 43 25.61 0.10 -4.08
C ASP A 43 26.65 -0.72 -4.85
N ASP A 44 26.30 -1.95 -5.25
CA ASP A 44 27.18 -2.82 -6.02
C ASP A 44 26.90 -2.64 -7.52
N ALA A 45 27.77 -1.88 -8.18
CA ALA A 45 27.64 -1.55 -9.60
C ALA A 45 27.83 -2.77 -10.53
N GLU A 46 28.37 -3.88 -10.02
CA GLU A 46 28.52 -5.10 -10.81
C GLU A 46 27.22 -5.90 -10.85
N VAL A 47 26.31 -5.76 -9.88
CA VAL A 47 25.05 -6.50 -9.86
C VAL A 47 24.03 -5.82 -10.76
N THR A 48 23.62 -6.49 -11.84
CA THR A 48 22.70 -5.93 -12.84
C THR A 48 21.26 -6.36 -12.64
N ARG A 49 21.01 -7.53 -12.02
CA ARG A 49 19.66 -8.03 -11.68
C ARG A 49 19.69 -8.94 -10.47
N VAL A 50 18.60 -8.94 -9.71
CA VAL A 50 18.37 -9.89 -8.62
C VAL A 50 16.94 -10.42 -8.72
N LEU A 51 16.81 -11.64 -9.23
CA LEU A 51 15.53 -12.28 -9.49
C LEU A 51 15.15 -13.23 -8.35
N VAL A 52 14.09 -12.89 -7.64
CA VAL A 52 13.51 -13.70 -6.56
C VAL A 52 12.09 -14.13 -6.93
N THR A 53 11.69 -15.33 -6.53
CA THR A 53 10.40 -15.90 -6.92
C THR A 53 9.65 -16.38 -5.69
N PHE A 54 8.47 -15.80 -5.45
CA PHE A 54 7.58 -16.17 -4.34
C PHE A 54 6.50 -17.12 -4.84
N THR A 55 6.14 -18.14 -4.05
CA THR A 55 5.02 -19.05 -4.35
C THR A 55 3.75 -18.59 -3.65
N HIS A 56 3.80 -18.41 -2.34
CA HIS A 56 2.66 -17.93 -1.55
C HIS A 56 3.14 -17.18 -0.30
N ILE A 57 2.21 -16.46 0.33
CA ILE A 57 2.46 -15.66 1.52
C ILE A 57 1.42 -16.03 2.56
N ASP A 58 1.90 -16.37 3.74
CA ASP A 58 1.06 -16.70 4.89
C ASP A 58 1.18 -15.64 5.99
N VAL A 59 0.08 -15.37 6.67
CA VAL A 59 0.04 -14.56 7.89
C VAL A 59 -0.51 -15.37 9.05
N TYR A 60 -0.02 -15.12 10.26
CA TYR A 60 -0.50 -15.78 11.47
C TYR A 60 -1.50 -14.88 12.20
N ALA A 61 -2.76 -15.32 12.31
CA ALA A 61 -3.82 -14.57 12.96
C ALA A 61 -3.88 -14.92 14.46
N ASP A 62 -3.71 -13.91 15.33
CA ASP A 62 -3.61 -14.16 16.77
C ASP A 62 -4.97 -14.54 17.38
N ALA A 63 -6.08 -14.03 16.85
CA ALA A 63 -7.43 -14.30 17.38
C ALA A 63 -7.83 -15.79 17.20
N THR A 64 -7.52 -16.36 16.04
CA THR A 64 -7.89 -17.73 15.64
C THR A 64 -6.73 -18.72 15.80
N GLN A 65 -5.53 -18.25 16.13
CA GLN A 65 -4.32 -19.06 16.35
C GLN A 65 -3.96 -19.94 15.14
N ASN A 66 -4.19 -19.45 13.91
CA ASN A 66 -3.96 -20.21 12.67
C ASN A 66 -3.17 -19.41 11.62
N TRP A 67 -2.59 -20.14 10.67
CA TRP A 67 -2.02 -19.56 9.45
C TRP A 67 -3.10 -19.37 8.40
N ILE A 68 -3.02 -18.26 7.68
CA ILE A 68 -3.90 -17.89 6.58
C ILE A 68 -3.02 -17.55 5.38
N THR A 69 -3.22 -18.25 4.27
CA THR A 69 -2.60 -17.90 2.99
C THR A 69 -3.34 -16.71 2.39
N VAL A 70 -2.63 -15.60 2.22
CA VAL A 70 -3.20 -14.33 1.77
C VAL A 70 -2.85 -14.00 0.32
N VAL A 71 -1.77 -14.61 -0.20
CA VAL A 71 -1.36 -14.53 -1.60
C VAL A 71 -0.91 -15.91 -2.03
N ASP A 72 -1.39 -16.38 -3.19
CA ASP A 72 -0.99 -17.66 -3.79
C ASP A 72 -0.77 -17.49 -5.30
N TYR A 73 0.47 -17.67 -5.74
CA TYR A 73 0.90 -17.65 -7.14
C TYR A 73 1.03 -19.06 -7.73
N GLY A 74 0.70 -20.10 -6.98
CA GLY A 74 0.88 -21.49 -7.34
C GLY A 74 2.34 -21.96 -7.30
N SER A 75 2.57 -23.20 -7.71
CA SER A 75 3.88 -23.86 -7.62
C SER A 75 4.96 -23.24 -8.51
N ALA A 76 4.58 -22.60 -9.61
CA ALA A 76 5.50 -21.87 -10.47
C ALA A 76 6.00 -20.57 -9.83
N GLY A 77 5.21 -20.00 -8.91
CA GLY A 77 5.48 -18.73 -8.27
C GLY A 77 5.43 -17.52 -9.22
N ARG A 78 5.63 -16.34 -8.65
CA ARG A 78 5.80 -15.07 -9.36
C ARG A 78 7.20 -14.53 -9.09
N GLN A 79 7.91 -14.18 -10.16
CA GLN A 79 9.26 -13.65 -10.11
C GLN A 79 9.26 -12.12 -10.08
N PHE A 80 10.17 -11.55 -9.29
CA PHE A 80 10.37 -10.13 -9.09
C PHE A 80 11.85 -9.80 -9.26
N ASP A 81 12.15 -8.66 -9.90
CA ASP A 81 13.50 -8.13 -9.99
C ASP A 81 13.70 -7.02 -8.96
N LEU A 82 14.40 -7.33 -7.86
CA LEU A 82 14.54 -6.42 -6.73
C LEU A 82 15.20 -5.10 -7.12
N LEU A 83 16.11 -5.10 -8.10
CA LEU A 83 16.78 -3.87 -8.51
C LEU A 83 15.86 -2.88 -9.23
N THR A 84 14.73 -3.34 -9.78
CA THR A 84 13.71 -2.46 -10.35
C THR A 84 12.80 -1.83 -9.30
N LEU A 85 12.84 -2.33 -8.06
CA LEU A 85 11.98 -1.89 -6.95
C LEU A 85 12.70 -0.91 -6.01
N GLN A 86 13.73 -0.23 -6.52
CA GLN A 86 14.52 0.75 -5.79
C GLN A 86 13.99 2.17 -5.97
N GLY A 87 14.49 3.12 -5.18
CA GLY A 87 14.22 4.55 -5.43
C GLY A 87 12.75 4.97 -5.23
N GLY A 88 11.99 4.22 -4.42
CA GLY A 88 10.57 4.48 -4.18
C GLY A 88 9.63 3.74 -5.14
N HIS A 89 10.16 2.91 -6.04
CA HIS A 89 9.36 1.94 -6.78
C HIS A 89 8.95 0.78 -5.85
N ALA A 90 7.71 0.34 -5.97
CA ALA A 90 7.19 -0.82 -5.25
C ALA A 90 6.25 -1.58 -6.18
N GLU A 91 6.18 -2.90 -6.00
CA GLU A 91 5.30 -3.77 -6.76
C GLU A 91 4.30 -4.45 -5.82
N GLU A 92 3.02 -4.44 -6.18
CA GLU A 92 1.98 -5.08 -5.38
C GLU A 92 2.13 -6.60 -5.46
N LEU A 93 2.29 -7.23 -4.30
CA LEU A 93 2.25 -8.68 -4.12
C LEU A 93 0.80 -9.17 -4.15
N GLY A 94 -0.11 -8.45 -3.52
CA GLY A 94 -1.54 -8.72 -3.63
C GLY A 94 -2.38 -7.86 -2.70
N ALA A 95 -3.70 -7.96 -2.88
CA ALA A 95 -4.69 -7.33 -2.03
C ALA A 95 -5.73 -8.35 -1.57
N PHE A 96 -6.03 -8.36 -0.27
CA PHE A 96 -6.84 -9.38 0.38
C PHE A 96 -7.59 -8.80 1.57
N ASP A 97 -8.65 -9.47 2.01
CA ASP A 97 -9.46 -9.03 3.15
C ASP A 97 -9.10 -9.83 4.40
N LEU A 98 -8.84 -9.13 5.51
CA LEU A 98 -8.53 -9.72 6.80
C LEU A 98 -9.43 -9.12 7.88
N GLU A 99 -9.88 -9.95 8.81
CA GLU A 99 -10.68 -9.47 9.94
C GLU A 99 -9.88 -8.46 10.79
N PRO A 100 -10.53 -7.44 11.37
CA PRO A 100 -9.86 -6.52 12.29
C PRO A 100 -9.21 -7.29 13.45
N GLY A 101 -7.92 -7.07 13.67
CA GLY A 101 -7.14 -7.84 14.63
C GLY A 101 -5.62 -7.80 14.41
N SER A 102 -4.91 -8.51 15.27
CA SER A 102 -3.45 -8.59 15.26
C SER A 102 -2.95 -9.82 14.50
N TYR A 103 -1.93 -9.60 13.68
CA TYR A 103 -1.25 -10.61 12.89
C TYR A 103 0.24 -10.60 13.25
N SER A 104 0.67 -11.52 14.10
CA SER A 104 2.00 -11.46 14.72
C SER A 104 3.15 -11.95 13.85
N GLN A 105 2.86 -12.63 12.73
CA GLN A 105 3.88 -13.20 11.84
C GLN A 105 3.45 -13.14 10.37
N ILE A 106 4.43 -12.93 9.50
CA ILE A 106 4.31 -13.12 8.05
C ILE A 106 5.37 -14.14 7.61
N ARG A 107 5.02 -15.05 6.70
CA ARG A 107 5.93 -15.99 6.06
C ARG A 107 5.87 -15.86 4.56
N LEU A 108 7.04 -15.74 3.94
CA LEU A 108 7.20 -15.73 2.49
C LEU A 108 7.71 -17.08 2.03
N HIS A 109 6.96 -17.75 1.16
CA HIS A 109 7.38 -19.00 0.56
C HIS A 109 7.97 -18.72 -0.81
N MET A 110 9.09 -19.38 -1.13
CA MET A 110 9.87 -19.11 -2.33
C MET A 110 10.15 -20.41 -3.09
N THR A 111 10.37 -20.31 -4.39
CA THR A 111 10.92 -21.43 -5.18
C THR A 111 12.42 -21.58 -4.92
N PRO A 112 13.05 -22.73 -5.19
CA PRO A 112 14.51 -22.85 -5.12
C PRO A 112 15.24 -22.04 -6.22
N ASP A 113 14.54 -21.68 -7.30
CA ASP A 113 15.13 -21.07 -8.49
C ASP A 113 15.16 -19.53 -8.37
N HIS A 114 16.28 -19.01 -7.88
CA HIS A 114 16.60 -17.59 -7.88
C HIS A 114 17.90 -17.33 -8.63
N VAL A 115 18.02 -16.13 -9.20
CA VAL A 115 19.14 -15.78 -10.07
C VAL A 115 19.68 -14.42 -9.69
N ILE A 116 21.01 -14.31 -9.70
CA ILE A 116 21.71 -13.04 -9.68
C ILE A 116 22.46 -12.87 -10.98
N GLU A 117 22.37 -11.68 -11.58
CA GLU A 117 23.17 -11.29 -12.73
C GLU A 117 24.27 -10.34 -12.30
N VAL A 118 25.50 -10.63 -12.73
CA VAL A 118 26.68 -9.83 -12.40
C VAL A 118 27.46 -9.53 -13.68
N ASN A 119 27.80 -8.26 -13.87
CA ASN A 119 28.68 -7.77 -14.91
C ASN A 119 30.07 -7.50 -14.32
N ASP A 120 31.04 -8.35 -14.66
CA ASP A 120 32.42 -8.25 -14.16
C ASP A 120 33.35 -7.43 -15.09
N GLY A 121 32.76 -6.68 -16.03
CA GLY A 121 33.48 -5.91 -17.04
C GLY A 121 33.93 -6.74 -18.25
N THR A 122 33.83 -8.07 -18.21
CA THR A 122 34.08 -8.96 -19.37
C THR A 122 32.78 -9.44 -20.02
N GLY A 123 31.68 -9.42 -19.28
CA GLY A 123 30.34 -9.73 -19.76
C GLY A 123 29.34 -9.84 -18.61
N VAL A 124 28.07 -10.05 -18.96
CA VAL A 124 27.01 -10.34 -17.98
C VAL A 124 26.94 -11.85 -17.76
N HIS A 125 27.01 -12.27 -16.50
CA HIS A 125 26.98 -13.65 -16.07
C HIS A 125 25.83 -13.90 -15.10
N GLN A 126 25.10 -14.99 -15.33
CA GLN A 126 24.03 -15.42 -14.43
C GLN A 126 24.55 -16.49 -13.47
N PHE A 127 24.23 -16.35 -12.18
CA PHE A 127 24.57 -17.33 -11.16
C PHE A 127 23.32 -17.75 -10.39
N PRO A 128 23.20 -19.04 -10.03
CA PRO A 128 22.18 -19.48 -9.09
C PRO A 128 22.37 -18.77 -7.74
N LEU A 129 21.28 -18.24 -7.20
CA LEU A 129 21.23 -17.56 -5.92
C LEU A 129 20.57 -18.49 -4.89
N LYS A 130 21.39 -19.24 -4.15
CA LYS A 130 20.92 -20.38 -3.34
C LYS A 130 20.46 -19.95 -1.95
N ILE A 131 19.32 -20.46 -1.48
CA ILE A 131 18.93 -20.34 -0.07
C ILE A 131 19.58 -21.49 0.72
N PRO A 132 20.43 -21.24 1.73
CA PRO A 132 21.20 -22.28 2.43
C PRO A 132 20.36 -23.32 3.19
N SER A 133 19.17 -22.92 3.66
CA SER A 133 18.14 -23.82 4.18
C SER A 133 17.06 -23.90 3.10
N GLY A 134 16.94 -25.05 2.43
CA GLY A 134 15.80 -25.28 1.52
C GLY A 134 14.51 -25.14 2.31
N ASP A 135 13.77 -24.06 2.08
CA ASP A 135 12.66 -23.63 2.93
C ASP A 135 11.41 -24.49 2.68
N GLU A 136 11.30 -25.64 3.36
CA GLU A 136 10.00 -26.30 3.53
C GLU A 136 9.03 -25.45 4.36
N THR A 137 9.55 -24.51 5.17
CA THR A 137 8.76 -23.77 6.18
C THR A 137 8.58 -22.28 5.91
N GLY A 138 9.15 -21.74 4.83
CA GLY A 138 9.07 -20.34 4.43
C GLY A 138 9.92 -19.38 5.27
N ILE A 139 10.24 -18.21 4.71
CA ILE A 139 11.01 -17.16 5.37
C ILE A 139 10.10 -16.41 6.31
N LYS A 140 10.30 -16.62 7.61
CA LYS A 140 9.63 -15.85 8.66
C LYS A 140 10.17 -14.42 8.71
N LEU A 141 9.27 -13.45 8.60
CA LEU A 141 9.57 -12.04 8.81
C LEU A 141 9.58 -11.70 10.30
N VAL A 142 10.43 -10.75 10.70
CA VAL A 142 10.46 -10.23 12.07
C VAL A 142 9.45 -9.08 12.17
N GLY A 143 8.43 -9.29 12.99
CA GLY A 143 7.35 -8.32 13.21
C GLY A 143 5.99 -8.85 12.78
N GLY A 144 4.98 -8.02 13.00
CA GLY A 144 3.59 -8.27 12.65
C GLY A 144 2.90 -6.95 12.28
N PHE A 145 1.59 -6.99 12.09
CA PHE A 145 0.76 -5.82 11.77
C PHE A 145 -0.61 -5.93 12.41
N THR A 146 -1.39 -4.85 12.38
CA THR A 146 -2.74 -4.82 12.91
C THR A 146 -3.70 -4.26 11.87
N VAL A 147 -4.79 -5.00 11.62
CA VAL A 147 -5.90 -4.51 10.81
C VAL A 147 -6.87 -3.78 11.74
N SER A 148 -7.01 -2.47 11.56
CA SER A 148 -7.84 -1.63 12.43
C SER A 148 -9.35 -1.74 12.13
N GLY A 149 -9.71 -2.00 10.87
CA GLY A 149 -11.10 -1.92 10.40
C GLY A 149 -11.60 -0.50 10.12
N ASP A 150 -10.77 0.52 10.39
CA ASP A 150 -11.11 1.94 10.17
C ASP A 150 -10.64 2.45 8.80
N GLY A 151 -10.11 1.57 7.95
CA GLY A 151 -9.51 1.90 6.66
C GLY A 151 -8.58 0.78 6.16
N PRO A 152 -8.17 0.84 4.89
CA PRO A 152 -7.31 -0.18 4.32
C PRO A 152 -5.93 -0.13 4.96
N THR A 153 -5.36 -1.31 5.22
CA THR A 153 -4.01 -1.47 5.77
C THR A 153 -3.02 -1.70 4.64
N MET A 154 -1.95 -0.92 4.59
CA MET A 154 -0.93 -1.06 3.56
C MET A 154 0.36 -1.54 4.20
N LEU A 155 0.85 -2.68 3.72
CA LEU A 155 2.06 -3.31 4.19
C LEU A 155 3.08 -3.25 3.06
N THR A 156 4.25 -2.69 3.33
CA THR A 156 5.37 -2.75 2.39
C THR A 156 6.46 -3.63 2.97
N LEU A 157 6.87 -4.64 2.22
CA LEU A 157 8.02 -5.48 2.50
C LEU A 157 9.25 -4.80 1.91
N ASP A 158 10.05 -4.18 2.78
CA ASP A 158 11.31 -3.53 2.43
C ASP A 158 12.42 -4.57 2.45
N PHE A 159 12.73 -5.10 1.27
CA PHE A 159 13.80 -6.06 1.03
C PHE A 159 15.14 -5.31 1.02
N ASP A 160 16.17 -5.85 1.67
CA ASP A 160 17.51 -5.29 1.62
C ASP A 160 18.43 -6.24 0.84
N ALA A 161 18.45 -6.12 -0.49
CA ALA A 161 19.25 -7.01 -1.34
C ALA A 161 20.74 -6.95 -0.98
N ARG A 162 21.25 -5.76 -0.60
CA ARG A 162 22.64 -5.58 -0.14
C ARG A 162 22.99 -6.46 1.05
N LYS A 163 22.09 -6.54 2.04
CA LYS A 163 22.31 -7.38 3.24
C LYS A 163 21.95 -8.84 3.03
N SER A 164 21.10 -9.13 2.04
CA SER A 164 20.56 -10.46 1.82
C SER A 164 21.46 -11.34 0.96
N ILE A 165 22.26 -10.74 0.07
CA ILE A 165 23.11 -11.48 -0.86
C ILE A 165 24.50 -11.66 -0.26
N HIS A 166 24.98 -12.90 -0.23
CA HIS A 166 26.31 -13.23 0.24
C HIS A 166 27.07 -14.05 -0.78
N ARG A 167 28.31 -13.65 -1.10
CA ARG A 167 29.20 -14.42 -1.95
C ARG A 167 30.19 -15.21 -1.09
N ASN A 168 30.06 -16.53 -1.11
CA ASN A 168 31.01 -17.43 -0.44
C ASN A 168 32.01 -17.99 -1.45
N ARG A 169 33.31 -17.89 -1.13
CA ARG A 169 34.37 -18.50 -1.94
C ARG A 169 34.14 -20.02 -2.05
N GLY A 170 33.97 -20.50 -3.28
CA GLY A 170 33.73 -21.92 -3.58
C GLY A 170 32.28 -22.41 -3.45
N GLN A 171 31.36 -21.61 -2.89
CA GLN A 171 29.94 -21.98 -2.73
C GLN A 171 28.97 -21.14 -3.59
N GLY A 172 29.49 -20.09 -4.24
CA GLY A 172 28.70 -19.23 -5.13
C GLY A 172 27.95 -18.14 -4.36
N TYR A 173 26.82 -17.71 -4.93
CA TYR A 173 25.96 -16.70 -4.34
C TYR A 173 24.87 -17.36 -3.49
N MET A 174 24.66 -16.82 -2.30
CA MET A 174 23.63 -17.27 -1.37
C MET A 174 22.68 -16.13 -1.03
N LEU A 175 21.43 -16.48 -0.80
CA LEU A 175 20.40 -15.57 -0.37
C LEU A 175 19.99 -15.87 1.07
N LYS A 176 20.09 -14.85 1.93
CA LYS A 176 19.62 -14.83 3.31
C LYS A 176 18.74 -13.60 3.50
N PRO A 177 17.45 -13.67 3.15
CA PRO A 177 16.62 -12.48 3.06
C PRO A 177 16.53 -11.70 4.35
N THR A 178 16.88 -10.42 4.26
CA THR A 178 16.67 -9.42 5.29
C THR A 178 15.54 -8.53 4.82
N ILE A 179 14.34 -8.74 5.37
CA ILE A 179 13.13 -8.05 4.95
C ILE A 179 12.48 -7.42 6.18
N LYS A 180 12.06 -6.16 6.04
CA LYS A 180 11.35 -5.43 7.09
C LYS A 180 9.91 -5.18 6.66
N ILE A 181 9.00 -5.28 7.62
CA ILE A 181 7.61 -4.89 7.43
C ILE A 181 7.49 -3.40 7.75
N VAL A 182 6.96 -2.65 6.79
CA VAL A 182 6.58 -1.25 6.97
C VAL A 182 5.07 -1.20 6.91
N GLU A 183 4.47 -1.02 8.08
CA GLU A 183 3.03 -0.85 8.21
C GLU A 183 2.67 0.62 7.99
N VAL A 184 1.66 0.81 7.15
CA VAL A 184 1.09 2.10 6.84
C VAL A 184 -0.42 1.99 6.91
N VAL A 185 -1.00 2.63 7.92
CA VAL A 185 -2.46 2.65 8.09
C VAL A 185 -2.99 3.83 7.31
N THR A 186 -3.93 3.60 6.39
CA THR A 186 -4.61 4.69 5.70
C THR A 186 -5.83 5.09 6.51
N SER A 187 -5.85 6.33 7.03
CA SER A 187 -7.00 6.85 7.80
C SER A 187 -7.88 7.80 6.99
N GLU A 188 -7.45 8.24 5.81
CA GLU A 188 -8.17 9.20 4.98
C GLU A 188 -7.97 8.82 3.50
N PHE A 189 -9.08 8.70 2.76
CA PHE A 189 -9.12 8.19 1.40
C PHE A 189 -10.11 9.00 0.54
N ALA A 190 -9.76 9.20 -0.73
CA ALA A 190 -10.63 9.75 -1.75
C ALA A 190 -10.47 8.93 -3.04
N ALA A 191 -11.58 8.49 -3.64
CA ALA A 191 -11.58 7.80 -4.92
C ALA A 191 -12.59 8.38 -5.88
N LYS A 192 -12.25 8.37 -7.17
CA LYS A 192 -13.13 8.81 -8.23
C LYS A 192 -12.71 8.21 -9.56
N GLU A 193 -13.69 7.75 -10.33
CA GLU A 193 -13.48 7.38 -11.72
C GLU A 193 -13.24 8.63 -12.56
N ILE A 194 -12.12 8.64 -13.29
CA ILE A 194 -11.72 9.72 -14.16
C ILE A 194 -11.81 9.23 -15.60
N HIS A 195 -12.66 9.89 -16.38
CA HIS A 195 -12.84 9.58 -17.79
C HIS A 195 -11.65 10.07 -18.60
N ALA A 196 -11.08 9.20 -19.45
CA ALA A 196 -9.86 9.50 -20.20
C ALA A 196 -9.98 10.74 -21.09
N VAL A 197 -11.13 10.91 -21.74
CA VAL A 197 -11.37 12.01 -22.67
C VAL A 197 -11.59 13.34 -21.95
N GLN A 198 -12.22 13.32 -20.78
CA GLN A 198 -12.63 14.54 -20.07
C GLN A 198 -11.61 14.96 -19.00
N GLY A 199 -10.77 14.03 -18.53
CA GLY A 199 -9.95 14.24 -17.35
C GLY A 199 -10.82 14.42 -16.11
N GLY A 200 -10.24 15.01 -15.07
CA GLY A 200 -10.95 15.32 -13.84
C GLY A 200 -10.02 15.61 -12.68
N GLU A 201 -10.63 15.75 -11.51
CA GLU A 201 -9.91 16.04 -10.27
C GLU A 201 -10.35 15.09 -9.16
N VAL A 202 -9.37 14.69 -8.35
CA VAL A 202 -9.56 13.91 -7.12
C VAL A 202 -9.03 14.73 -5.94
N HIS A 203 -9.87 14.88 -4.92
CA HIS A 203 -9.63 15.76 -3.78
C HIS A 203 -9.58 14.94 -2.50
N LEU A 204 -8.42 14.89 -1.86
CA LEU A 204 -8.27 14.45 -0.47
C LEU A 204 -8.32 15.68 0.42
N LEU A 205 -9.48 15.93 1.03
CA LEU A 205 -9.82 17.19 1.69
C LEU A 205 -8.72 17.70 2.64
N GLY A 206 -8.18 18.88 2.33
CA GLY A 206 -7.16 19.54 3.16
C GLY A 206 -5.79 18.88 3.15
N LYS A 207 -5.54 17.89 2.28
CA LYS A 207 -4.29 17.12 2.20
C LYS A 207 -3.69 17.10 0.81
N ALA A 208 -4.49 16.75 -0.19
CA ALA A 208 -3.99 16.62 -1.55
C ALA A 208 -5.07 16.85 -2.60
N GLU A 209 -4.65 17.29 -3.77
CA GLU A 209 -5.49 17.43 -4.94
C GLU A 209 -4.70 16.92 -6.15
N LEU A 210 -5.26 15.96 -6.89
CA LEU A 210 -4.72 15.50 -8.16
C LEU A 210 -5.62 15.98 -9.29
N ARG A 211 -5.07 16.79 -10.19
CA ARG A 211 -5.73 17.23 -11.42
C ARG A 211 -5.17 16.48 -12.61
N ILE A 212 -6.06 15.82 -13.34
CA ILE A 212 -5.75 15.00 -14.50
C ILE A 212 -6.37 15.70 -15.71
N PRO A 213 -5.57 16.24 -16.64
CA PRO A 213 -6.13 16.95 -17.79
C PRO A 213 -6.81 15.97 -18.78
N PRO A 214 -7.71 16.49 -19.64
CA PRO A 214 -8.28 15.72 -20.76
C PRO A 214 -7.21 15.02 -21.59
N GLY A 215 -7.38 13.73 -21.87
CA GLY A 215 -6.45 12.93 -22.67
C GLY A 215 -5.19 12.45 -21.94
N ALA A 216 -5.05 12.72 -20.64
CA ALA A 216 -3.91 12.26 -19.86
C ALA A 216 -3.93 10.76 -19.55
N LEU A 217 -5.11 10.14 -19.60
CA LEU A 217 -5.29 8.70 -19.40
C LEU A 217 -5.62 8.03 -20.74
N ALA A 218 -5.15 6.79 -20.92
CA ALA A 218 -5.47 6.01 -22.11
C ALA A 218 -6.90 5.45 -22.09
N VAL A 219 -7.42 5.17 -20.88
CA VAL A 219 -8.75 4.60 -20.63
C VAL A 219 -9.32 5.21 -19.36
N ASP A 220 -10.64 5.13 -19.21
CA ASP A 220 -11.31 5.52 -17.97
C ASP A 220 -10.71 4.73 -16.81
N THR A 221 -10.29 5.44 -15.75
CA THR A 221 -9.48 4.86 -14.68
C THR A 221 -10.03 5.32 -13.34
N MET A 222 -10.23 4.39 -12.40
CA MET A 222 -10.48 4.73 -11.00
C MET A 222 -9.20 5.29 -10.40
N ILE A 223 -9.22 6.53 -9.95
CA ILE A 223 -8.09 7.20 -9.33
C ILE A 223 -8.36 7.32 -7.83
N GLU A 224 -7.36 6.95 -7.04
CA GLU A 224 -7.46 6.90 -5.60
C GLU A 224 -6.31 7.69 -4.97
N ILE A 225 -6.63 8.55 -4.01
CA ILE A 225 -5.67 9.30 -3.20
C ILE A 225 -5.87 8.91 -1.74
N ARG A 226 -4.79 8.52 -1.07
CA ARG A 226 -4.79 8.07 0.32
C ARG A 226 -3.77 8.84 1.14
N LYS A 227 -4.12 9.20 2.38
CA LYS A 227 -3.14 9.65 3.37
C LYS A 227 -2.61 8.44 4.13
N LEU A 228 -1.30 8.31 4.10
CA LEU A 228 -0.57 7.26 4.76
C LEU A 228 -0.16 7.70 6.17
N VAL A 229 -0.58 6.95 7.19
CA VAL A 229 -0.07 7.04 8.56
C VAL A 229 1.03 6.01 8.73
N LEU A 230 2.29 6.47 8.75
CA LEU A 230 3.45 5.60 8.91
C LEU A 230 3.55 5.07 10.34
N GLY A 231 3.72 3.76 10.49
CA GLY A 231 3.98 3.10 11.78
C GLY A 231 5.31 3.48 12.44
N ALA A 232 5.49 3.02 13.69
CA ALA A 232 6.53 3.44 14.62
C ALA A 232 8.02 3.29 14.20
N PRO A 233 8.46 2.48 13.21
CA PRO A 233 9.88 2.49 12.83
C PRO A 233 10.30 3.60 11.84
N TYR A 234 9.35 4.27 11.14
CA TYR A 234 9.69 5.21 10.05
C TYR A 234 9.63 6.70 10.42
N THR A 235 8.93 7.07 11.50
CA THR A 235 8.83 8.48 11.96
C THR A 235 10.17 9.08 12.39
N GLN A 236 11.20 8.27 12.65
CA GLN A 236 12.50 8.76 13.17
C GLN A 236 13.61 8.91 12.12
N LYS A 237 13.52 8.33 10.91
CA LYS A 237 14.70 8.15 10.05
C LYS A 237 14.75 8.96 8.74
N THR A 238 13.63 9.51 8.28
CA THR A 238 13.55 10.15 6.95
C THR A 238 13.31 11.67 7.00
N GLY A 239 13.06 12.25 8.19
CA GLY A 239 12.62 13.65 8.30
C GLY A 239 11.24 13.90 7.69
N LEU A 240 10.51 12.84 7.33
CA LEU A 240 9.14 12.92 6.85
C LEU A 240 8.21 13.32 7.98
N LEU A 241 7.36 14.29 7.68
CA LEU A 241 6.29 14.70 8.58
C LEU A 241 5.21 13.62 8.63
N SER A 242 4.81 13.25 9.85
CA SER A 242 3.69 12.33 10.06
C SER A 242 2.44 12.83 9.33
N GLY A 243 1.79 11.96 8.55
CA GLY A 243 0.60 12.31 7.76
C GLY A 243 0.85 13.15 6.50
N SER A 244 2.10 13.27 6.06
CA SER A 244 2.46 13.96 4.80
C SER A 244 2.70 13.01 3.63
N VAL A 245 2.69 11.70 3.89
CA VAL A 245 2.83 10.71 2.84
C VAL A 245 1.44 10.49 2.23
N ILE A 246 1.38 10.60 0.91
CA ILE A 246 0.18 10.38 0.13
C ILE A 246 0.47 9.27 -0.87
N GLN A 247 -0.44 8.32 -0.98
CA GLN A 247 -0.40 7.27 -1.99
C GLN A 247 -1.43 7.56 -3.06
N LEU A 248 -1.03 7.33 -4.31
CA LEU A 248 -1.85 7.49 -5.51
C LEU A 248 -1.98 6.12 -6.17
N GLU A 249 -3.21 5.73 -6.50
CA GLU A 249 -3.50 4.43 -7.12
C GLU A 249 -4.40 4.61 -8.37
N PRO A 250 -4.25 3.74 -9.39
CA PRO A 250 -3.40 2.55 -9.41
C PRO A 250 -1.90 2.85 -9.50
N SER A 251 -1.10 2.08 -8.77
CA SER A 251 0.36 2.17 -8.78
C SER A 251 0.93 1.84 -10.16
N GLY A 252 1.99 2.54 -10.55
CA GLY A 252 2.60 2.39 -11.88
C GLY A 252 1.79 2.99 -13.03
N LEU A 253 0.68 3.68 -12.76
CA LEU A 253 -0.07 4.42 -13.79
C LEU A 253 0.82 5.45 -14.49
N VAL A 254 0.87 5.38 -15.82
CA VAL A 254 1.59 6.33 -16.66
C VAL A 254 0.61 7.27 -17.33
N PHE A 255 0.78 8.57 -17.08
CA PHE A 255 0.00 9.60 -17.77
C PHE A 255 0.61 9.93 -19.14
N LEU A 256 -0.23 10.00 -20.17
CA LEU A 256 0.17 10.41 -21.53
C LEU A 256 0.53 11.91 -21.60
N THR A 257 -0.04 12.70 -20.69
CA THR A 257 0.30 14.11 -20.49
C THR A 257 0.43 14.39 -19.00
N PRO A 258 1.33 15.29 -18.55
CA PRO A 258 1.55 15.54 -17.13
C PRO A 258 0.28 15.89 -16.36
N ALA A 259 0.02 15.16 -15.27
CA ALA A 259 -0.98 15.50 -14.26
C ALA A 259 -0.37 16.43 -13.19
N GLN A 260 -1.20 17.20 -12.50
CA GLN A 260 -0.77 18.10 -11.43
C GLN A 260 -1.17 17.57 -10.07
N LEU A 261 -0.19 17.30 -9.20
CA LEU A 261 -0.40 16.96 -7.80
C LEU A 261 -0.10 18.18 -6.91
N SER A 262 -1.07 18.59 -6.12
CA SER A 262 -0.92 19.60 -5.06
C SER A 262 -0.99 18.91 -3.71
N VAL A 263 0.01 19.15 -2.85
CA VAL A 263 0.05 18.60 -1.48
C VAL A 263 0.01 19.75 -0.48
N PHE A 264 -0.97 19.72 0.41
CA PHE A 264 -1.17 20.70 1.47
C PHE A 264 -0.52 20.20 2.76
N TYR A 265 0.29 21.05 3.40
CA TYR A 265 0.95 20.74 4.66
C TYR A 265 0.78 21.90 5.65
N ASP A 266 0.83 21.59 6.96
CA ASP A 266 0.87 22.61 8.00
C ASP A 266 2.33 23.07 8.22
N PRO A 267 2.68 24.33 7.92
CA PRO A 267 4.03 24.84 8.10
C PRO A 267 4.49 24.83 9.57
N ALA A 268 3.58 24.79 10.54
CA ALA A 268 3.93 24.71 11.96
C ALA A 268 4.54 23.36 12.34
N GLN A 269 4.19 22.30 11.60
CA GLN A 269 4.68 20.94 11.84
C GLN A 269 6.08 20.70 11.26
N ILE A 270 6.58 21.58 10.37
CA ILE A 270 7.91 21.43 9.75
C ILE A 270 9.00 21.44 10.84
N PRO A 271 9.90 20.44 10.90
CA PRO A 271 10.95 20.40 11.90
C PRO A 271 11.88 21.60 11.73
N ALA A 272 12.37 22.16 12.83
CA ALA A 272 13.09 23.43 12.84
C ALA A 272 14.32 23.49 11.89
N GLY A 273 14.87 22.34 11.46
CA GLY A 273 15.98 22.25 10.50
C GLY A 273 15.61 22.28 9.01
N LEU A 274 14.33 22.18 8.65
CA LEU A 274 13.83 22.20 7.25
C LEU A 274 13.18 23.53 6.85
N ARG A 275 13.12 24.51 7.77
CA ARG A 275 12.65 25.86 7.45
C ARG A 275 13.69 26.53 6.56
N ARG A 276 13.39 26.71 5.26
CA ARG A 276 14.18 27.62 4.42
C ARG A 276 14.22 28.97 5.13
N ARG A 277 15.44 29.47 5.39
CA ARG A 277 15.62 30.90 5.68
C ARG A 277 15.19 31.62 4.40
N ILE A 278 14.04 32.29 4.47
CA ILE A 278 13.62 33.29 3.49
C ILE A 278 14.46 34.54 3.75
#